data_AF-A0A528GQI5-F1
#
_entry.id   AF-A0A528GQI5-F1
#
_cell.length_a   1.000
_cell.length_b   1.000
_cell.length_c   1.000
_cell.angle_alpha   90.00
_cell.angle_beta   90.00
_cell.angle_gamma   90.00
#
_symmetry.space_group_name_H-M   'P 1'
#
loop_
_entity.id
_entity.type
_entity.pdbx_description
1 polymer ?
#
loop_
_entity_poly.entity_id
_entity_poly.type
_entity_poly.pdbx_seq_one_letter_code
_entity_poly.pdbx_strand_id
1 'polypeptide(L)'
;MIRKFGRDRRGNYTLMTVITMVPLMGGVALSVDYSELLRQKHATLNALDAAGLATAQQVVSGATDDAARAYAKTFFETNLGPVDPANTSLTVTLPNS
;
A
#
# COMPACT_ATOMS: atom_id res chain seq x y z
N MET A 1 42.18 -17.87 -23.89
CA MET A 1 41.42 -16.65 -24.26
C MET A 1 40.66 -16.06 -23.07
N ILE A 2 39.87 -16.85 -22.34
CA ILE A 2 39.13 -16.41 -21.12
C ILE A 2 40.04 -15.74 -20.06
N ARG A 3 41.24 -16.27 -19.81
CA ARG A 3 42.23 -15.68 -18.88
C ARG A 3 42.83 -14.34 -19.33
N LYS A 4 42.84 -14.05 -20.64
CA LYS A 4 43.29 -12.74 -21.18
C LYS A 4 42.14 -11.73 -21.11
N PHE A 5 40.92 -12.17 -21.40
CA PHE A 5 39.71 -11.36 -21.28
C PHE A 5 39.47 -10.91 -19.83
N GLY A 6 39.59 -11.81 -18.85
CA GLY A 6 39.48 -11.46 -17.42
C GLY A 6 40.60 -10.57 -16.87
N ARG A 7 41.69 -10.33 -17.64
CA ARG A 7 42.83 -9.49 -17.24
C ARG A 7 42.84 -8.14 -17.96
N ASP A 8 41.88 -7.91 -18.85
CA ASP A 8 41.78 -6.68 -19.64
C ASP A 8 40.99 -5.61 -18.88
N ARG A 9 41.72 -4.60 -18.37
CA ARG A 9 41.13 -3.53 -17.55
C ARG A 9 40.19 -2.61 -18.34
N ARG A 10 40.31 -2.55 -19.68
CA ARG A 10 39.48 -1.65 -20.50
C ARG A 10 38.04 -2.14 -20.63
N GLY A 11 37.84 -3.46 -20.75
CA GLY A 11 36.50 -4.08 -20.76
C GLY A 11 35.94 -4.39 -19.37
N ASN A 12 36.80 -4.41 -18.34
CA ASN A 12 36.40 -4.72 -16.96
C ASN A 12 35.41 -3.70 -16.38
N TYR A 13 35.51 -2.41 -16.75
CA TYR A 13 34.56 -1.40 -16.29
C TYR A 13 33.15 -1.68 -16.81
N THR A 14 32.99 -1.94 -18.10
CA THR A 14 31.69 -2.27 -18.69
C THR A 14 31.11 -3.55 -18.09
N LEU A 15 31.93 -4.60 -17.92
CA LEU A 15 31.50 -5.86 -17.32
C LEU A 15 31.03 -5.66 -15.87
N MET A 16 31.82 -4.95 -15.07
CA MET A 16 31.47 -4.64 -13.67
C MET A 16 30.22 -3.76 -13.60
N THR A 17 30.08 -2.75 -14.46
CA THR A 17 28.88 -1.91 -14.50
C THR A 17 27.62 -2.74 -14.79
N VAL A 18 27.65 -3.66 -15.75
CA VAL A 18 26.50 -4.52 -16.06
C VAL A 18 26.18 -5.43 -14.87
N ILE A 19 27.20 -6.04 -14.25
CA ILE A 19 27.01 -6.91 -13.08
C ILE A 19 26.44 -6.13 -11.90
N THR A 20 26.97 -4.93 -11.62
CA THR A 20 26.50 -4.07 -10.53
C THR A 20 25.12 -3.48 -10.81
N MET A 21 24.74 -3.29 -12.07
CA MET A 21 23.40 -2.80 -12.40
C MET A 21 22.29 -3.76 -11.98
N VAL A 22 22.53 -5.08 -11.99
CA VAL A 22 21.51 -6.06 -11.57
C VAL A 22 21.03 -5.84 -10.13
N PRO A 23 21.90 -5.83 -9.10
CA PRO A 23 21.45 -5.57 -7.72
C PRO A 23 20.96 -4.13 -7.51
N LEU A 24 21.51 -3.13 -8.23
CA LEU A 24 21.03 -1.75 -8.12
C LEU A 24 19.59 -1.60 -8.62
N MET A 25 19.30 -2.13 -9.81
CA MET A 25 17.94 -2.13 -10.37
C MET A 25 16.99 -2.98 -9.52
N GLY A 26 17.47 -4.10 -8.97
CA GLY A 26 16.71 -4.89 -8.00
C GLY A 26 16.33 -4.08 -6.75
N GLY A 27 17.27 -3.30 -6.20
CA GLY A 27 17.00 -2.42 -5.06
C GLY A 27 15.97 -1.32 -5.38
N VAL A 28 16.06 -0.73 -6.58
CA VAL A 28 15.09 0.27 -7.04
C VAL A 28 13.69 -0.34 -7.20
N ALA A 29 13.57 -1.50 -7.85
CA ALA A 29 12.29 -2.17 -8.04
C ALA A 29 11.60 -2.47 -6.70
N LEU A 30 12.33 -3.07 -5.75
CA LEU A 30 11.81 -3.34 -4.41
C LEU A 30 11.39 -2.06 -3.68
N SER A 31 12.13 -0.96 -3.85
CA SER A 31 11.82 0.31 -3.21
C SER A 31 10.52 0.93 -3.75
N VAL A 32 10.27 0.79 -5.05
CA VAL A 32 9.03 1.27 -5.70
C VAL A 32 7.84 0.46 -5.21
N ASP A 33 7.93 -0.86 -5.22
CA ASP A 33 6.85 -1.74 -4.75
C ASP A 33 6.55 -1.49 -3.27
N TYR A 34 7.59 -1.32 -2.44
CA TYR A 34 7.42 -1.00 -1.03
C TYR A 34 6.75 0.37 -0.81
N SER A 35 7.13 1.37 -1.60
CA SER A 35 6.51 2.70 -1.53
C SER A 35 5.03 2.66 -1.92
N GLU A 36 4.68 1.84 -2.92
CA GLU A 36 3.30 1.58 -3.32
C GLU A 36 2.49 0.91 -2.20
N LEU A 37 3.05 -0.12 -1.57
CA LEU A 37 2.43 -0.79 -0.42
C LEU A 37 2.19 0.18 0.74
N LEU A 38 3.16 1.04 1.05
CA LEU A 38 2.99 2.06 2.08
C LEU A 38 1.91 3.08 1.70
N ARG A 39 1.85 3.51 0.44
CA ARG A 39 0.81 4.43 -0.04
C ARG A 39 -0.57 3.84 0.16
N GLN A 40 -0.76 2.57 -0.23
CA GLN A 40 -2.03 1.85 -0.04
C GLN A 40 -2.37 1.69 1.45
N LYS A 41 -1.41 1.29 2.28
CA LYS A 41 -1.60 1.21 3.74
C LYS A 41 -2.09 2.53 4.33
N HIS A 42 -1.44 3.64 4.01
CA HIS A 42 -1.81 4.95 4.55
C HIS A 42 -3.19 5.41 4.04
N ALA A 43 -3.51 5.16 2.77
CA ALA A 43 -4.84 5.45 2.24
C ALA A 43 -5.93 4.66 2.99
N THR A 44 -5.74 3.35 3.20
CA THR A 44 -6.68 2.50 3.94
C THR A 44 -6.85 2.96 5.38
N LEU A 45 -5.78 3.31 6.09
CA LEU A 45 -5.86 3.81 7.47
C LEU A 45 -6.60 5.15 7.53
N ASN A 46 -6.32 6.06 6.61
CA ASN A 46 -7.02 7.35 6.54
C ASN A 46 -8.52 7.16 6.25
N ALA A 47 -8.86 6.25 5.32
CA ALA A 47 -10.25 5.90 5.06
C ALA A 47 -10.95 5.28 6.28
N LEU A 48 -10.24 4.43 7.02
CA LEU A 48 -10.73 3.80 8.26
C LEU A 48 -11.01 4.84 9.34
N ASP A 49 -10.08 5.75 9.59
CA ASP A 49 -10.23 6.81 10.60
C ASP A 49 -11.38 7.76 10.24
N ALA A 50 -11.47 8.15 8.97
CA ALA A 50 -12.54 9.01 8.47
C ALA A 50 -13.91 8.32 8.57
N ALA A 51 -14.00 7.03 8.20
CA ALA A 51 -15.21 6.23 8.35
C ALA A 51 -15.62 6.07 9.81
N GLY A 52 -14.67 5.86 10.71
CA GLY A 52 -14.92 5.78 12.15
C GLY A 52 -15.54 7.07 12.69
N LEU A 53 -14.95 8.23 12.38
CA LEU A 53 -15.46 9.53 12.82
C LEU A 53 -16.84 9.84 12.23
N ALA A 54 -17.03 9.59 10.93
CA ALA A 54 -18.30 9.82 10.25
C ALA A 54 -19.42 8.91 10.80
N THR A 55 -19.09 7.66 11.13
CA THR A 55 -20.02 6.71 11.74
C THR A 55 -20.36 7.12 13.17
N ALA A 56 -19.38 7.58 13.94
CA ALA A 56 -19.63 8.08 15.30
C ALA A 56 -20.64 9.24 15.28
N GLN A 57 -20.52 10.16 14.31
CA GLN A 57 -21.50 11.24 14.13
C GLN A 57 -22.91 10.70 13.83
N GLN A 58 -23.03 9.67 12.98
CA GLN A 58 -24.33 9.04 12.68
C GLN A 58 -24.95 8.38 13.91
N VAL A 59 -24.14 7.66 14.71
CA VAL A 59 -24.59 7.03 15.96
C VAL A 59 -25.10 8.08 16.94
N VAL A 60 -24.37 9.19 17.12
CA VAL A 60 -24.81 10.31 17.99
C VAL A 60 -26.07 10.99 17.46
N SER A 61 -26.27 11.01 16.14
CA SER A 61 -27.47 11.57 15.51
C SER A 61 -28.69 10.65 15.61
N GLY A 62 -28.56 9.47 16.24
CA GLY A 62 -29.65 8.53 16.46
C GLY A 62 -29.92 7.56 15.32
N ALA A 63 -28.94 7.33 14.43
CA ALA A 63 -29.04 6.28 13.42
C ALA A 63 -29.18 4.90 14.07
N THR A 64 -29.90 3.98 13.42
CA THR A 64 -29.95 2.58 13.84
C THR A 64 -28.60 1.91 13.64
N ASP A 65 -28.32 0.85 14.42
CA ASP A 65 -27.07 0.09 14.34
C ASP A 65 -26.80 -0.43 12.91
N ASP A 66 -27.83 -0.92 12.23
CA ASP A 66 -27.71 -1.40 10.84
C ASP A 66 -27.39 -0.26 9.86
N ALA A 67 -28.03 0.90 10.05
CA ALA A 67 -27.75 2.09 9.23
C ALA A 67 -26.33 2.62 9.48
N ALA A 68 -25.87 2.62 10.73
CA ALA A 68 -24.51 3.01 11.09
C ALA A 68 -23.47 2.06 10.48
N ARG A 69 -23.70 0.74 10.51
CA ARG A 69 -22.82 -0.26 9.89
C ARG A 69 -22.77 -0.12 8.36
N ALA A 70 -23.93 0.03 7.72
CA ALA A 70 -24.00 0.24 6.27
C ALA A 70 -23.33 1.55 5.83
N TYR A 71 -23.51 2.61 6.62
CA TYR A 71 -22.87 3.90 6.39
C TYR A 71 -21.35 3.82 6.56
N ALA A 72 -20.86 3.18 7.62
CA ALA A 72 -19.44 2.95 7.85
C ALA A 72 -18.77 2.25 6.65
N LYS A 73 -19.40 1.18 6.15
CA LYS A 73 -18.92 0.44 4.98
C LYS A 73 -18.88 1.32 3.74
N THR A 74 -19.97 2.01 3.44
CA THR A 74 -20.06 2.88 2.26
C THR A 74 -19.04 4.00 2.31
N PHE A 75 -18.90 4.65 3.47
CA PHE A 75 -17.96 5.74 3.68
C PHE A 75 -16.51 5.25 3.55
N PHE A 76 -16.17 4.11 4.16
CA PHE A 76 -14.86 3.50 4.04
C PHE A 76 -14.51 3.18 2.58
N GLU A 77 -15.38 2.44 1.89
CA GLU A 77 -15.14 2.00 0.50
C GLU A 77 -15.03 3.16 -0.48
N THR A 78 -15.77 4.25 -0.24
CA THR A 78 -15.69 5.47 -1.06
C THR A 78 -14.37 6.23 -0.88
N ASN A 79 -13.73 6.10 0.29
CA ASN A 79 -12.53 6.85 0.65
C ASN A 79 -11.21 6.05 0.51
N LEU A 80 -11.25 4.81 0.01
CA LEU A 80 -10.08 3.94 -0.13
C LEU A 80 -9.01 4.44 -1.12
N GLY A 81 -9.37 5.34 -2.04
CA GLY A 81 -8.43 5.94 -2.99
C GLY A 81 -7.76 4.91 -3.91
N PRO A 82 -6.44 4.65 -3.77
CA PRO A 82 -5.71 3.71 -4.61
C PRO A 82 -5.99 2.22 -4.35
N VAL A 83 -6.80 1.88 -3.35
CA VAL A 83 -7.08 0.49 -2.95
C VAL A 83 -8.43 0.04 -3.50
N ASP A 84 -8.46 -1.11 -4.16
CA ASP A 84 -9.72 -1.74 -4.59
C ASP A 84 -10.51 -2.23 -3.36
N PRO A 85 -11.78 -1.82 -3.18
CA PRO A 85 -12.65 -2.29 -2.10
C PRO A 85 -12.71 -3.82 -1.97
N ALA A 86 -12.62 -4.56 -3.08
CA ALA A 86 -12.65 -6.02 -3.08
C ALA A 86 -11.47 -6.66 -2.33
N ASN A 87 -10.36 -5.93 -2.14
CA ASN A 87 -9.18 -6.37 -1.41
C ASN A 87 -9.19 -5.97 0.07
N THR A 88 -10.34 -5.51 0.58
CA THR A 88 -10.48 -5.04 1.96
C THR A 88 -11.63 -5.73 2.68
N SER A 89 -11.51 -5.88 4.00
CA SER A 89 -12.58 -6.36 4.87
C SER A 89 -12.73 -5.39 6.03
N LEU A 90 -13.91 -4.77 6.14
CA LEU A 90 -14.24 -3.86 7.24
C LEU A 90 -15.10 -4.57 8.29
N THR A 91 -14.60 -4.65 9.52
CA THR A 91 -15.38 -5.11 10.68
C THR A 91 -15.76 -3.90 11.52
N VAL A 92 -17.06 -3.70 11.73
CA VAL A 92 -17.59 -2.61 12.56
C VAL A 92 -18.07 -3.17 13.89
N THR A 93 -17.59 -2.60 15.00
CA THR A 93 -18.05 -2.93 16.35
C THR A 93 -18.65 -1.67 16.96
N LEU A 94 -19.91 -1.76 17.40
CA LEU A 94 -20.62 -0.65 18.02
C LEU A 94 -20.49 -0.74 19.56
N PRO A 95 -20.57 0.38 20.31
CA PRO A 95 -20.37 0.40 21.76
C PRO A 95 -21.37 -0.44 22.56
N ASN A 96 -22.55 -0.72 21.99
CA ASN A 96 -23.65 -1.44 22.63
C ASN A 96 -23.71 -2.94 22.23
N SER A 97 -22.70 -3.45 21.51
CA SER A 97 -22.61 -4.83 21.01
C SER A 97 -21.54 -5.65 21.75
#